data_AF-A0A5B9YJZ8-F1
#
_entry.id   AF-A0A5B9YJZ8-F1
#
_cell.length_a   1.000
_cell.length_b   1.000
_cell.length_c   1.000
_cell.angle_alpha   90.00
_cell.angle_beta   90.00
_cell.angle_gamma   90.00
#
_symmetry.space_group_name_H-M   'P 1'
#
loop_
_entity.id
_entity.type
_entity.pdbx_description
1 polymer ?
#
loop_
_entity_poly.entity_id
_entity_poly.type
_entity_poly.pdbx_seq_one_letter_code
_entity_poly.pdbx_strand_id
1 'polypeptide(L)'
;MNRENNSTEKEMIVAEDITDIQLTQAGYYWEMGFNEFDFTCKIKGEDDTLHMREQRHDEGSGFVIRSEKDDIWERITRKEACKLDDKLQEAIQYGNYHKRIAGLTTVEDCKDLEFELMENNNVYLNRVIRKLWSELAAKQEEIAGTEPGAVIDFRRKTDEMFQRIDGMGASEIEEIVSDYVQSKIDENNLEAEIVGVVVSGSRCRGIEKAGSDLDVVLEYKGNVREDVFFDILHEDGMEIGGVKVDINPITEGKTGCLSEHVGLIEKYLEAKKQETTIKQLSVIEKIKHTKQTSYGAKKRNLIKSNNQER
;
A
#
# COMPACT_ATOMS: atom_id res chain seq x y z
N MET A 1 64.23 -43.70 -9.96
CA MET A 1 62.77 -43.43 -10.03
C MET A 1 62.48 -42.32 -9.04
N ASN A 2 62.23 -41.12 -9.57
CA ASN A 2 61.95 -39.94 -8.75
C ASN A 2 60.57 -40.06 -8.10
N ARG A 3 60.53 -39.70 -6.82
CA ARG A 3 59.31 -39.45 -6.05
C ARG A 3 58.63 -38.22 -6.63
N GLU A 4 57.41 -38.35 -7.10
CA GLU A 4 56.50 -37.22 -7.28
C GLU A 4 55.70 -37.06 -5.99
N ASN A 5 56.22 -36.22 -5.09
CA ASN A 5 55.42 -35.62 -4.03
C ASN A 5 54.51 -34.55 -4.68
N ASN A 6 53.30 -34.94 -5.10
CA ASN A 6 52.24 -33.97 -5.34
C ASN A 6 51.58 -33.61 -4.00
N SER A 7 52.29 -32.84 -3.19
CA SER A 7 51.66 -32.03 -2.15
C SER A 7 51.15 -30.77 -2.82
N THR A 8 49.89 -30.78 -3.25
CA THR A 8 49.19 -29.58 -3.67
C THR A 8 49.15 -28.64 -2.47
N GLU A 9 50.04 -27.66 -2.40
CA GLU A 9 49.94 -26.57 -1.44
C GLU A 9 48.64 -25.82 -1.75
N LYS A 10 47.57 -26.19 -1.05
CA LYS A 10 46.29 -25.49 -1.12
C LYS A 10 46.53 -24.07 -0.64
N GLU A 11 46.33 -23.11 -1.52
CA GLU A 11 46.55 -21.69 -1.24
C GLU A 11 45.67 -21.25 -0.06
N MET A 12 46.26 -20.49 0.88
CA MET A 12 45.54 -19.95 2.02
C MET A 12 44.52 -18.91 1.56
N ILE A 13 43.38 -18.87 2.25
CA ILE A 13 42.28 -17.93 2.02
C ILE A 13 42.29 -16.87 3.13
N VAL A 14 42.11 -15.61 2.76
CA VAL A 14 41.89 -14.51 3.70
C VAL A 14 40.44 -14.04 3.66
N ALA A 15 39.97 -13.37 4.71
CA ALA A 15 38.57 -12.92 4.76
C ALA A 15 38.21 -11.94 3.63
N GLU A 16 39.21 -11.22 3.09
CA GLU A 16 39.05 -10.28 1.97
C GLU A 16 38.81 -10.98 0.63
N ASP A 17 39.22 -12.24 0.47
CA ASP A 17 38.94 -13.04 -0.73
C ASP A 17 37.44 -13.37 -0.86
N ILE A 18 36.68 -13.20 0.23
CA ILE A 18 35.26 -13.49 0.31
C ILE A 18 34.48 -12.19 0.21
N THR A 19 33.69 -12.09 -0.86
CA THR A 19 32.99 -10.88 -1.29
C THR A 19 31.54 -11.23 -1.66
N ASP A 20 30.73 -10.21 -1.96
CA ASP A 20 29.33 -10.35 -2.38
C ASP A 20 28.49 -11.23 -1.43
N ILE A 21 28.77 -11.15 -0.12
CA ILE A 21 28.11 -11.97 0.89
C ILE A 21 26.65 -11.53 1.05
N GLN A 22 25.71 -12.46 0.85
CA GLN A 22 24.29 -12.24 1.06
C GLN A 22 23.68 -13.41 1.83
N LEU A 23 23.00 -13.10 2.93
CA LEU A 23 22.25 -14.06 3.73
C LEU A 23 21.09 -14.64 2.91
N THR A 24 21.02 -15.96 2.80
CA THR A 24 19.91 -16.67 2.14
C THR A 24 19.01 -17.37 3.14
N GLN A 25 19.58 -17.91 4.23
CA GLN A 25 18.85 -18.61 5.26
C GLN A 25 19.38 -18.27 6.65
N ALA A 26 18.47 -18.14 7.62
CA ALA A 26 18.80 -17.98 9.03
C ALA A 26 17.90 -18.90 9.87
N GLY A 27 18.54 -19.74 10.69
CA GLY A 27 17.90 -20.67 11.62
C GLY A 27 18.38 -20.43 13.04
N TYR A 28 17.46 -20.11 13.94
CA TYR A 28 17.76 -19.87 15.35
C TYR A 28 17.23 -21.02 16.21
N TYR A 29 18.11 -21.88 16.70
CA TYR A 29 17.74 -23.07 17.48
C TYR A 29 18.10 -22.84 18.95
N TRP A 30 17.36 -21.94 19.60
CA TRP A 30 17.57 -21.55 21.00
C TRP A 30 17.59 -22.75 21.96
N GLU A 31 16.61 -23.64 21.85
CA GLU A 31 16.50 -24.83 22.71
C GLU A 31 17.64 -25.83 22.49
N MET A 32 18.22 -25.84 21.29
CA MET A 32 19.32 -26.74 20.93
C MET A 32 20.70 -26.09 21.09
N GLY A 33 20.75 -24.81 21.49
CA GLY A 33 21.98 -24.08 21.76
C GLY A 33 22.82 -23.75 20.52
N PHE A 34 22.24 -23.72 19.31
CA PHE A 34 22.99 -23.35 18.11
C PHE A 34 22.18 -22.50 17.14
N ASN A 35 22.87 -21.81 16.23
CA ASN A 35 22.29 -21.11 15.09
C ASN A 35 22.95 -21.61 13.80
N GLU A 36 22.22 -21.60 12.70
CA GLU A 36 22.73 -21.94 11.37
C GLU A 36 22.35 -20.85 10.37
N PHE A 37 23.30 -20.51 9.52
CA PHE A 37 23.15 -19.46 8.52
C PHE A 37 23.78 -19.89 7.21
N ASP A 38 23.05 -19.66 6.13
CA ASP A 38 23.54 -19.90 4.78
C ASP A 38 23.69 -18.58 4.05
N PHE A 39 24.76 -18.48 3.27
CA PHE A 39 25.10 -17.29 2.50
C PHE A 39 25.45 -17.68 1.08
N THR A 40 25.05 -16.83 0.15
CA THR A 40 25.71 -16.78 -1.17
C THR A 40 26.88 -15.81 -1.09
N CYS A 41 27.97 -16.10 -1.78
CA CYS A 41 29.15 -15.25 -1.80
C CYS A 41 29.98 -15.52 -3.05
N LYS A 42 31.08 -14.77 -3.19
CA LYS A 42 32.17 -15.09 -4.10
C LYS A 42 33.46 -15.31 -3.35
N ILE A 43 34.11 -16.44 -3.59
CA ILE A 43 35.43 -16.78 -3.06
C ILE A 43 36.44 -16.61 -4.18
N LYS A 44 37.35 -15.64 -4.05
CA LYS A 44 38.30 -15.23 -5.12
C LYS A 44 37.61 -14.91 -6.46
N GLY A 45 36.39 -14.37 -6.38
CA GLY A 45 35.59 -13.99 -7.54
C GLY A 45 34.73 -15.11 -8.14
N GLU A 46 34.82 -16.33 -7.64
CA GLU A 46 33.95 -17.45 -8.06
C GLU A 46 32.78 -17.62 -7.10
N ASP A 47 31.57 -17.79 -7.64
CA ASP A 47 30.35 -17.96 -6.82
C ASP A 47 30.46 -19.22 -5.95
N ASP A 48 30.08 -19.13 -4.68
CA ASP A 48 30.04 -20.25 -3.74
C ASP A 48 28.99 -20.00 -2.65
N THR A 49 28.71 -21.04 -1.86
CA THR A 49 27.81 -21.00 -0.70
C THR A 49 28.64 -21.16 0.57
N LEU A 50 28.39 -20.33 1.58
CA LEU A 50 28.92 -20.53 2.93
C LEU A 50 27.83 -21.03 3.86
N HIS A 51 28.18 -22.02 4.67
CA HIS A 51 27.39 -22.55 5.76
C HIS A 51 28.09 -22.21 7.08
N MET A 52 27.48 -21.32 7.86
CA MET A 52 27.96 -20.97 9.18
C MET A 52 27.10 -21.62 10.26
N ARG A 53 27.76 -22.25 11.23
CA ARG A 53 27.11 -22.76 12.43
C ARG A 53 27.73 -22.12 13.66
N GLU A 54 26.91 -21.43 14.45
CA GLU A 54 27.30 -20.92 15.76
C GLU A 54 26.81 -21.87 16.85
N GLN A 55 27.69 -22.27 17.75
CA GLN A 55 27.34 -23.11 18.89
C GLN A 55 27.60 -22.39 20.20
N ARG A 56 26.61 -22.41 21.08
CA ARG A 56 26.66 -21.80 22.40
C ARG A 56 27.10 -22.84 23.42
N HIS A 57 28.09 -22.49 24.21
CA HIS A 57 28.62 -23.27 25.32
C HIS A 57 28.59 -22.43 26.60
N ASP A 58 28.68 -23.07 27.75
CA ASP A 58 28.66 -22.38 29.06
C ASP A 58 29.83 -21.40 29.21
N GLU A 59 30.94 -21.62 28.50
CA GLU A 59 32.16 -20.79 28.54
C GLU A 59 32.27 -19.80 27.37
N GLY A 60 31.26 -19.71 26.49
CA GLY A 60 31.25 -18.78 25.36
C GLY A 60 30.60 -19.37 24.10
N SER A 61 30.75 -18.68 22.98
CA SER A 61 30.30 -19.15 21.66
C SER A 61 31.46 -19.57 20.78
N GLY A 62 31.26 -20.62 19.99
CA GLY A 62 32.13 -21.03 18.90
C GLY A 62 31.40 -20.94 17.56
N PHE A 63 32.15 -20.85 16.46
CA PHE A 63 31.59 -20.90 15.11
C PHE A 63 32.40 -21.83 14.21
N VAL A 64 31.73 -22.38 13.20
CA VAL A 64 32.34 -23.14 12.10
C VAL A 64 31.78 -22.60 10.80
N ILE A 65 32.66 -22.33 9.83
CA ILE A 65 32.29 -21.82 8.50
C ILE A 65 32.79 -22.82 7.46
N ARG A 66 31.89 -23.37 6.66
CA ARG A 66 32.20 -24.30 5.57
C ARG A 66 31.78 -23.68 4.24
N SER A 67 32.55 -23.89 3.18
CA SER A 67 32.11 -23.61 1.81
C SER A 67 31.63 -24.88 1.11
N GLU A 68 30.71 -24.74 0.16
CA GLU A 68 30.09 -25.87 -0.53
C GLU A 68 31.03 -26.54 -1.55
N LYS A 69 31.77 -25.75 -2.34
CA LYS A 69 32.63 -26.29 -3.41
C LYS A 69 33.98 -26.82 -2.91
N ASP A 70 34.88 -25.93 -2.48
CA ASP A 70 36.19 -26.28 -1.93
C ASP A 70 36.29 -25.69 -0.53
N ASP A 71 36.16 -26.55 0.48
CA ASP A 71 36.06 -26.13 1.87
C ASP A 71 37.23 -25.23 2.30
N ILE A 72 36.90 -23.99 2.68
CA ILE A 72 37.86 -22.99 3.11
C ILE A 72 38.31 -23.18 4.56
N TRP A 73 37.61 -23.98 5.38
CA TRP A 73 37.88 -24.05 6.82
C TRP A 73 39.30 -24.49 7.16
N GLU A 74 39.86 -25.42 6.38
CA GLU A 74 41.24 -25.90 6.57
C GLU A 74 42.29 -24.97 5.94
N ARG A 75 41.86 -23.97 5.16
CA ARG A 75 42.71 -23.03 4.40
C ARG A 75 42.64 -21.60 4.92
N ILE A 76 41.84 -21.34 5.94
CA ILE A 76 41.71 -20.04 6.58
C ILE A 76 42.41 -20.06 7.94
N THR A 77 43.23 -19.05 8.23
CA THR A 77 43.83 -18.94 9.56
C THR A 77 42.77 -18.55 10.58
N ARG A 78 42.97 -18.90 11.87
CA ARG A 78 42.05 -18.47 12.95
C ARG A 78 41.79 -16.96 12.96
N LYS A 79 42.82 -16.15 12.71
CA LYS A 79 42.70 -14.69 12.69
C LYS A 79 41.81 -14.21 11.54
N GLU A 80 41.95 -14.81 10.36
CA GLU A 80 41.13 -14.49 9.20
C GLU A 80 39.71 -15.05 9.34
N ALA A 81 39.54 -16.21 9.98
CA ALA A 81 38.22 -16.77 10.28
C ALA A 81 37.39 -15.84 11.18
N CYS A 82 38.01 -15.21 12.19
CA CYS A 82 37.34 -14.20 13.02
C CYS A 82 36.93 -12.95 12.22
N LYS A 83 37.76 -12.50 11.28
CA LYS A 83 37.39 -11.38 10.40
C LYS A 83 36.24 -11.74 9.45
N LEU A 84 36.21 -12.99 8.99
CA LEU A 84 35.13 -13.50 8.16
C LEU A 84 33.84 -13.58 8.98
N ASP A 85 33.89 -14.09 10.21
CA ASP A 85 32.76 -14.07 11.13
C ASP A 85 32.21 -12.65 11.30
N ASP A 86 33.04 -11.65 11.59
CA ASP A 86 32.62 -10.23 11.62
C ASP A 86 31.79 -9.80 10.39
N LYS A 87 32.25 -10.17 9.18
CA LYS A 87 31.52 -9.88 7.92
C LYS A 87 30.21 -10.65 7.82
N LEU A 88 30.19 -11.93 8.22
CA LEU A 88 28.99 -12.75 8.21
C LEU A 88 27.96 -12.25 9.22
N GLN A 89 28.38 -11.79 10.39
CA GLN A 89 27.52 -11.16 11.38
C GLN A 89 26.87 -9.88 10.83
N GLU A 90 27.64 -9.03 10.14
CA GLU A 90 27.09 -7.86 9.43
C GLU A 90 26.04 -8.27 8.39
N ALA A 91 26.33 -9.29 7.58
CA ALA A 91 25.40 -9.82 6.59
C ALA A 91 24.13 -10.42 7.23
N ILE A 92 24.23 -11.06 8.40
CA ILE A 92 23.08 -11.55 9.17
C ILE A 92 22.21 -10.39 9.63
N GLN A 93 22.80 -9.36 10.25
CA GLN A 93 22.05 -8.20 10.72
C GLN A 93 21.34 -7.52 9.55
N TYR A 94 22.08 -7.22 8.47
CA TYR A 94 21.50 -6.60 7.29
C TYR A 94 20.40 -7.46 6.66
N GLY A 95 20.66 -8.75 6.41
CA GLY A 95 19.71 -9.64 5.73
C GLY A 95 18.39 -9.82 6.49
N ASN A 96 18.45 -9.94 7.82
CA ASN A 96 17.26 -10.04 8.66
C ASN A 96 16.39 -8.79 8.59
N TYR A 97 16.99 -7.61 8.76
CA TYR A 97 16.25 -6.34 8.71
C TYR A 97 15.78 -6.02 7.29
N HIS A 98 16.62 -6.22 6.27
CA HIS A 98 16.27 -6.03 4.86
C HIS A 98 15.02 -6.85 4.48
N LYS A 99 14.98 -8.13 4.86
CA LYS A 99 13.81 -9.00 4.62
C LYS A 99 12.57 -8.52 5.36
N ARG A 100 12.72 -8.00 6.59
CA ARG A 100 11.62 -7.43 7.36
C ARG A 100 11.09 -6.15 6.72
N ILE A 101 11.97 -5.23 6.32
CA ILE A 101 11.62 -3.99 5.61
C ILE A 101 10.81 -4.31 4.35
N ALA A 102 11.28 -5.26 3.54
CA ALA A 102 10.58 -5.69 2.34
C ALA A 102 9.15 -6.22 2.61
N GLY A 103 8.91 -6.80 3.79
CA GLY A 103 7.62 -7.33 4.22
C GLY A 103 6.69 -6.33 4.91
N LEU A 104 7.12 -5.08 5.13
CA LEU A 104 6.27 -4.05 5.75
C LEU A 104 5.15 -3.62 4.80
N THR A 105 3.96 -3.38 5.36
CA THR A 105 2.77 -3.01 4.59
C THR A 105 2.10 -1.72 5.04
N THR A 106 2.40 -1.26 6.26
CA THR A 106 1.84 -0.02 6.81
C THR A 106 2.93 0.94 7.28
N VAL A 107 2.60 2.23 7.35
CA VAL A 107 3.50 3.26 7.90
C VAL A 107 3.75 3.02 9.38
N GLU A 108 2.78 2.46 10.12
CA GLU A 108 2.97 2.14 11.53
C GLU A 108 3.98 1.02 11.74
N ASP A 109 3.95 -0.04 10.92
CA ASP A 109 4.97 -1.10 10.97
C ASP A 109 6.38 -0.53 10.71
N CYS A 110 6.49 0.54 9.91
CA CYS A 110 7.76 1.22 9.66
C CYS A 110 8.27 1.94 10.92
N LYS A 111 7.38 2.62 11.66
CA LYS A 111 7.74 3.30 12.92
C LYS A 111 8.17 2.32 14.00
N ASP A 112 7.46 1.20 14.13
CA ASP A 112 7.82 0.14 15.07
C ASP A 112 9.24 -0.39 14.79
N LEU A 113 9.58 -0.56 13.51
CA LEU A 113 10.92 -0.99 13.11
C LEU A 113 11.98 0.10 13.35
N GLU A 114 11.64 1.37 13.15
CA GLU A 114 12.49 2.52 13.50
C GLU A 114 12.86 2.51 14.99
N PHE A 115 11.89 2.32 15.89
CA PHE A 115 12.16 2.21 17.33
C PHE A 115 13.09 1.04 17.65
N GLU A 116 12.85 -0.14 17.06
CA GLU A 116 13.72 -1.29 17.26
C GLU A 116 15.17 -1.03 16.80
N LEU A 117 15.34 -0.41 15.63
CA LEU A 117 16.64 -0.05 15.09
C LEU A 117 17.37 0.98 15.96
N MET A 118 16.65 1.88 16.62
CA MET A 118 17.22 2.87 17.56
C MET A 118 17.67 2.24 18.88
N GLU A 119 16.91 1.27 19.41
CA GLU A 119 17.21 0.63 20.70
C GLU A 119 18.26 -0.48 20.60
N ASN A 120 18.46 -1.04 19.41
CA ASN A 120 19.37 -2.16 19.20
C ASN A 120 20.85 -1.74 19.19
N ASN A 121 21.55 -2.10 20.26
CA ASN A 121 22.98 -1.79 20.46
C ASN A 121 23.95 -2.82 19.85
N ASN A 122 23.49 -3.72 18.95
CA ASN A 122 24.36 -4.69 18.30
C ASN A 122 25.45 -4.00 17.46
N VAL A 123 26.71 -4.35 17.71
CA VAL A 123 27.88 -3.72 17.06
C VAL A 123 27.87 -3.92 15.54
N TYR A 124 27.45 -5.09 15.05
CA TYR A 124 27.39 -5.40 13.62
C TYR A 124 26.23 -4.69 12.94
N LEU A 125 25.09 -4.54 13.64
CA LEU A 125 23.97 -3.76 13.14
C LEU A 125 24.38 -2.30 12.93
N ASN A 126 25.09 -1.71 13.88
CA ASN A 126 25.59 -0.34 13.78
C ASN A 126 26.49 -0.08 12.56
N ARG A 127 27.17 -1.11 12.04
CA ARG A 127 27.99 -1.00 10.81
C ARG A 127 27.13 -0.89 9.54
N VAL A 128 25.93 -1.49 9.53
CA VAL A 128 25.00 -1.52 8.38
C VAL A 128 23.79 -0.58 8.52
N ILE A 129 23.61 0.03 9.69
CA ILE A 129 22.40 0.76 10.08
C ILE A 129 22.02 1.88 9.11
N ARG A 130 23.00 2.62 8.57
CA ARG A 130 22.75 3.71 7.60
C ARG A 130 22.05 3.23 6.34
N LYS A 131 22.40 2.03 5.87
CA LYS A 131 21.80 1.43 4.68
C LYS A 131 20.36 1.03 4.97
N LEU A 132 20.12 0.41 6.14
CA LEU A 132 18.78 0.02 6.58
C LEU A 132 17.85 1.23 6.76
N TRP A 133 18.34 2.34 7.33
CA TRP A 133 17.58 3.59 7.41
C TRP A 133 17.15 4.10 6.04
N SER A 134 18.04 4.02 5.05
CA SER A 134 17.73 4.46 3.68
C SER A 134 16.67 3.58 3.02
N GLU A 135 16.76 2.26 3.22
CA GLU A 135 15.76 1.30 2.72
C GLU A 135 14.41 1.44 3.42
N LEU A 136 14.40 1.65 4.73
CA LEU A 136 13.18 1.87 5.51
C LEU A 136 12.48 3.17 5.08
N ALA A 137 13.23 4.25 4.88
CA ALA A 137 12.70 5.51 4.38
C ALA A 137 12.08 5.34 2.98
N ALA A 138 12.78 4.68 2.05
CA ALA A 138 12.24 4.39 0.73
C ALA A 138 10.97 3.52 0.78
N LYS A 139 10.93 2.53 1.69
CA LYS A 139 9.75 1.69 1.89
C LYS A 139 8.58 2.48 2.46
N GLN A 140 8.84 3.40 3.38
CA GLN A 140 7.82 4.29 3.93
C GLN A 140 7.26 5.23 2.86
N GLU A 141 8.09 5.76 1.97
CA GLU A 141 7.63 6.54 0.80
C GLU A 141 6.80 5.69 -0.17
N GLU A 142 7.22 4.44 -0.45
CA GLU A 142 6.45 3.49 -1.27
C GLU A 142 5.06 3.21 -0.68
N ILE A 143 4.98 2.94 0.63
CA ILE A 143 3.72 2.68 1.33
C ILE A 143 2.86 3.95 1.38
N ALA A 144 3.45 5.10 1.69
CA ALA A 144 2.74 6.38 1.74
C ALA A 144 2.25 6.84 0.35
N GLY A 145 2.97 6.50 -0.71
CA GLY A 145 2.60 6.80 -2.10
C GLY A 145 1.62 5.80 -2.72
N THR A 146 1.29 4.70 -2.03
CA THR A 146 0.30 3.72 -2.51
C THR A 146 -1.08 4.11 -1.99
N GLU A 147 -1.99 4.54 -2.87
CA GLU A 147 -3.38 4.80 -2.45
C GLU A 147 -4.01 3.55 -1.81
N PRO A 148 -4.75 3.69 -0.70
CA PRO A 148 -5.37 2.55 -0.03
C PRO A 148 -6.28 1.75 -0.98
N GLY A 149 -6.25 0.41 -0.90
CA GLY A 149 -7.00 -0.45 -1.83
C GLY A 149 -8.51 -0.16 -1.90
N ALA A 150 -9.11 0.33 -0.80
CA ALA A 150 -10.49 0.79 -0.79
C ALA A 150 -10.75 1.98 -1.72
N VAL A 151 -9.79 2.92 -1.82
CA VAL A 151 -9.86 4.07 -2.73
C VAL A 151 -9.70 3.62 -4.18
N ILE A 152 -8.77 2.70 -4.46
CA ILE A 152 -8.57 2.11 -5.80
C ILE A 152 -9.86 1.42 -6.29
N ASP A 153 -10.45 0.57 -5.46
CA ASP A 153 -11.70 -0.11 -5.81
C ASP A 153 -12.86 0.89 -5.98
N PHE A 154 -12.88 1.95 -5.18
CA PHE A 154 -13.86 3.02 -5.29
C PHE A 154 -13.72 3.78 -6.62
N ARG A 155 -12.51 4.20 -7.01
CA ARG A 155 -12.22 4.89 -8.29
C ARG A 155 -12.56 3.99 -9.48
N ARG A 156 -12.16 2.71 -9.45
CA ARG A 156 -12.49 1.75 -10.52
C ARG A 156 -14.00 1.64 -10.74
N LYS A 157 -14.78 1.52 -9.67
CA LYS A 157 -16.26 1.53 -9.76
C LYS A 157 -16.80 2.87 -10.27
N THR A 158 -16.16 3.98 -9.90
CA THR A 158 -16.50 5.31 -10.40
C THR A 158 -16.31 5.37 -11.91
N ASP A 159 -15.16 4.94 -12.44
CA ASP A 159 -14.87 4.96 -13.89
C ASP A 159 -15.89 4.17 -14.72
N GLU A 160 -16.40 3.06 -14.19
CA GLU A 160 -17.42 2.24 -14.86
C GLU A 160 -18.79 2.94 -14.93
N MET A 161 -19.12 3.79 -13.96
CA MET A 161 -20.48 4.30 -13.74
C MET A 161 -20.63 5.80 -14.00
N PHE A 162 -19.53 6.55 -13.96
CA PHE A 162 -19.52 8.00 -14.05
C PHE A 162 -19.91 8.47 -15.44
N GLN A 163 -20.89 9.38 -15.50
CA GLN A 163 -21.26 10.05 -16.75
C GLN A 163 -20.33 11.23 -16.98
N ARG A 164 -19.60 11.21 -18.11
CA ARG A 164 -18.65 12.26 -18.45
C ARG A 164 -19.30 13.65 -18.43
N ILE A 165 -18.58 14.62 -17.88
CA ILE A 165 -18.99 16.03 -17.83
C ILE A 165 -18.06 16.80 -18.77
N ASP A 166 -18.62 17.47 -19.78
CA ASP A 166 -17.85 18.16 -20.83
C ASP A 166 -16.77 17.28 -21.48
N GLY A 167 -17.07 15.99 -21.65
CA GLY A 167 -16.13 15.01 -22.18
C GLY A 167 -15.12 14.45 -21.18
N MET A 168 -15.03 14.98 -19.95
CA MET A 168 -14.08 14.56 -18.92
C MET A 168 -14.61 13.41 -18.08
N GLY A 169 -13.76 12.42 -17.80
CA GLY A 169 -13.99 11.36 -16.81
C GLY A 169 -13.70 11.81 -15.38
N ALA A 170 -13.92 10.93 -14.41
CA ALA A 170 -13.72 11.24 -13.00
C ALA A 170 -12.25 11.56 -12.66
N SER A 171 -11.29 10.77 -13.15
CA SER A 171 -9.86 11.03 -12.93
C SER A 171 -9.40 12.40 -13.46
N GLU A 172 -9.87 12.78 -14.66
CA GLU A 172 -9.54 14.09 -15.26
C GLU A 172 -10.10 15.25 -14.42
N ILE A 173 -11.29 15.06 -13.85
CA ILE A 173 -11.91 16.00 -12.91
C ILE A 173 -11.11 16.08 -11.60
N GLU A 174 -10.70 14.94 -11.04
CA GLU A 174 -9.91 14.88 -9.80
C GLU A 174 -8.58 15.65 -9.95
N GLU A 175 -7.92 15.53 -11.10
CA GLU A 175 -6.72 16.31 -11.43
C GLU A 175 -7.00 17.81 -11.48
N ILE A 176 -8.04 18.24 -12.20
CA ILE A 176 -8.43 19.66 -12.28
C ILE A 176 -8.76 20.24 -10.90
N VAL A 177 -9.46 19.46 -10.07
CA VAL A 177 -9.80 19.88 -8.70
C VAL A 177 -8.55 19.94 -7.84
N SER A 178 -7.63 18.98 -7.98
CA SER A 178 -6.34 19.01 -7.28
C SER A 178 -5.54 20.27 -7.63
N ASP A 179 -5.45 20.63 -8.91
CA ASP A 179 -4.77 21.84 -9.36
C ASP A 179 -5.44 23.11 -8.80
N TYR A 180 -6.77 23.15 -8.80
CA TYR A 180 -7.54 24.26 -8.22
C TYR A 180 -7.29 24.41 -6.72
N VAL A 181 -7.33 23.30 -5.97
CA VAL A 181 -7.06 23.28 -4.52
C VAL A 181 -5.64 23.76 -4.25
N GLN A 182 -4.65 23.31 -5.02
CA GLN A 182 -3.27 23.75 -4.86
C GLN A 182 -3.13 25.26 -5.08
N SER A 183 -3.78 25.81 -6.12
CA SER A 183 -3.83 27.27 -6.34
C SER A 183 -4.40 28.00 -5.13
N LYS A 184 -5.47 27.47 -4.51
CA LYS A 184 -6.09 28.08 -3.32
C LYS A 184 -5.18 28.04 -2.09
N ILE A 185 -4.43 26.95 -1.91
CA ILE A 185 -3.41 26.84 -0.85
C ILE A 185 -2.34 27.91 -1.04
N ASP A 186 -1.82 28.06 -2.26
CA ASP A 186 -0.74 28.99 -2.57
C ASP A 186 -1.21 30.47 -2.47
N GLU A 187 -2.37 30.80 -3.04
CA GLU A 187 -2.97 32.14 -3.03
C GLU A 187 -3.22 32.67 -1.62
N ASN A 188 -3.65 31.78 -0.72
CA ASN A 188 -3.98 32.11 0.67
C ASN A 188 -2.82 31.82 1.64
N ASN A 189 -1.68 31.36 1.13
CA ASN A 189 -0.49 30.99 1.91
C ASN A 189 -0.84 30.05 3.08
N LEU A 190 -1.63 29.02 2.79
CA LEU A 190 -2.09 28.04 3.76
C LEU A 190 -1.01 26.99 4.04
N GLU A 191 -0.89 26.57 5.29
CA GLU A 191 -0.07 25.41 5.66
C GLU A 191 -0.92 24.14 5.50
N ALA A 192 -1.04 23.70 4.24
CA ALA A 192 -1.78 22.51 3.85
C ALA A 192 -1.06 21.76 2.70
N GLU A 193 -1.10 20.43 2.75
CA GLU A 193 -0.57 19.50 1.77
C GLU A 193 -1.68 18.53 1.34
N ILE A 194 -1.92 18.42 0.03
CA ILE A 194 -2.93 17.51 -0.52
C ILE A 194 -2.45 16.06 -0.35
N VAL A 195 -3.29 15.23 0.26
CA VAL A 195 -3.06 13.78 0.38
C VAL A 195 -3.77 13.02 -0.73
N GLY A 196 -5.01 13.41 -1.06
CA GLY A 196 -5.77 12.76 -2.13
C GLY A 196 -7.08 13.47 -2.48
N VAL A 197 -7.50 13.32 -3.73
CA VAL A 197 -8.75 13.91 -4.27
C VAL A 197 -9.56 12.83 -4.96
N VAL A 198 -10.84 12.70 -4.59
CA VAL A 198 -11.74 11.67 -5.14
C VAL A 198 -13.12 12.24 -5.45
N VAL A 199 -13.59 12.02 -6.68
CA VAL A 199 -14.98 12.30 -7.07
C VAL A 199 -15.91 11.38 -6.31
N SER A 200 -16.85 11.98 -5.61
CA SER A 200 -17.73 11.31 -4.67
C SER A 200 -19.21 11.55 -5.00
N GLY A 201 -20.09 11.23 -4.04
CA GLY A 201 -21.50 11.55 -4.13
C GLY A 201 -22.26 10.75 -5.19
N SER A 202 -23.35 11.33 -5.69
CA SER A 202 -24.31 10.56 -6.51
C SER A 202 -23.79 10.24 -7.91
N ARG A 203 -22.96 11.12 -8.47
CA ARG A 203 -22.43 11.01 -9.85
C ARG A 203 -21.42 9.88 -9.99
N CYS A 204 -20.67 9.57 -8.93
CA CYS A 204 -19.70 8.48 -8.97
C CYS A 204 -20.34 7.09 -9.09
N ARG A 205 -21.67 6.97 -8.92
CA ARG A 205 -22.40 5.70 -9.06
C ARG A 205 -23.55 5.75 -10.06
N GLY A 206 -23.66 6.82 -10.86
CA GLY A 206 -24.70 6.96 -11.87
C GLY A 206 -26.12 7.06 -11.29
N ILE A 207 -26.26 7.57 -10.06
CA ILE A 207 -27.54 7.71 -9.35
C ILE A 207 -27.94 9.17 -9.10
N GLU A 208 -27.24 10.09 -9.76
CA GLU A 208 -27.51 11.52 -9.76
C GLU A 208 -28.90 11.86 -10.32
N LYS A 209 -29.38 13.05 -9.96
CA LYS A 209 -30.59 13.64 -10.52
C LYS A 209 -30.21 14.78 -11.46
N ALA A 210 -31.18 15.22 -12.27
CA ALA A 210 -31.02 16.44 -13.04
C ALA A 210 -30.70 17.62 -12.09
N GLY A 211 -29.62 18.34 -12.37
CA GLY A 211 -29.14 19.44 -11.53
C GLY A 211 -28.38 19.02 -10.26
N SER A 212 -27.98 17.75 -10.13
CA SER A 212 -27.06 17.36 -9.05
C SER A 212 -25.71 18.03 -9.20
N ASP A 213 -25.14 18.50 -8.09
CA ASP A 213 -23.77 19.02 -8.02
C ASP A 213 -22.75 17.90 -8.24
N LEU A 214 -21.47 18.28 -8.36
CA LEU A 214 -20.32 17.38 -8.45
C LEU A 214 -19.59 17.36 -7.11
N ASP A 215 -19.90 16.37 -6.29
CA ASP A 215 -19.29 16.20 -4.97
C ASP A 215 -17.85 15.65 -5.12
N VAL A 216 -16.89 16.25 -4.44
CA VAL A 216 -15.48 15.81 -4.39
C VAL A 216 -15.02 15.77 -2.94
N VAL A 217 -14.28 14.74 -2.54
CA VAL A 217 -13.63 14.67 -1.23
C VAL A 217 -12.15 14.96 -1.41
N LEU A 218 -11.63 15.84 -0.56
CA LEU A 218 -10.23 16.24 -0.51
C LEU A 218 -9.66 15.82 0.85
N GLU A 219 -8.73 14.87 0.89
CA GLU A 219 -7.91 14.64 2.08
C GLU A 219 -6.67 15.55 2.03
N TYR A 220 -6.36 16.21 3.15
CA TYR A 220 -5.17 17.03 3.29
C TYR A 220 -4.54 16.90 4.68
N LYS A 221 -3.25 17.23 4.78
CA LYS A 221 -2.51 17.44 6.03
C LYS A 221 -2.23 18.92 6.20
N GLY A 222 -2.33 19.45 7.41
CA GLY A 222 -2.10 20.87 7.65
C GLY A 222 -2.73 21.38 8.93
N ASN A 223 -2.61 22.69 9.17
CA ASN A 223 -3.18 23.33 10.35
C ASN A 223 -4.49 24.09 10.10
N VAL A 224 -4.87 24.29 8.82
CA VAL A 224 -6.13 24.94 8.45
C VAL A 224 -7.29 24.05 8.88
N ARG A 225 -8.32 24.65 9.48
CA ARG A 225 -9.52 23.91 9.88
C ARG A 225 -10.35 23.57 8.64
N GLU A 226 -10.95 22.38 8.62
CA GLU A 226 -11.78 21.91 7.50
C GLU A 226 -12.90 22.88 7.11
N ASP A 227 -13.56 23.54 8.08
CA ASP A 227 -14.64 24.50 7.82
C ASP A 227 -14.12 25.78 7.14
N VAL A 228 -12.99 26.29 7.62
CA VAL A 228 -12.31 27.45 7.01
C VAL A 228 -11.83 27.09 5.60
N PHE A 229 -11.25 25.90 5.41
CA PHE A 229 -10.77 25.49 4.10
C PHE A 229 -11.92 25.27 3.13
N PHE A 230 -13.05 24.72 3.60
CA PHE A 230 -14.27 24.59 2.82
C PHE A 230 -14.75 25.97 2.34
N ASP A 231 -14.80 26.97 3.22
CA ASP A 231 -15.22 28.32 2.83
C ASP A 231 -14.30 28.90 1.73
N ILE A 232 -12.97 28.79 1.90
CA ILE A 232 -11.97 29.27 0.94
C ILE A 232 -12.13 28.58 -0.44
N LEU A 233 -12.33 27.26 -0.46
CA LEU A 233 -12.47 26.50 -1.70
C LEU A 233 -13.72 26.87 -2.50
N HIS A 234 -14.73 27.47 -1.85
CA HIS A 234 -16.00 27.82 -2.48
C HIS A 234 -16.18 29.32 -2.75
N GLU A 235 -15.20 30.17 -2.46
CA GLU A 235 -15.29 31.62 -2.68
C GLU A 235 -15.57 31.96 -4.16
N ASP A 236 -14.90 31.26 -5.09
CA ASP A 236 -15.01 31.52 -6.52
C ASP A 236 -16.16 30.75 -7.20
N GLY A 237 -16.80 29.82 -6.48
CA GLY A 237 -17.89 29.00 -7.03
C GLY A 237 -17.46 28.14 -8.22
N MET A 238 -16.46 27.26 -8.02
CA MET A 238 -15.92 26.39 -9.07
C MET A 238 -17.01 25.60 -9.81
N GLU A 239 -16.93 25.59 -11.14
CA GLU A 239 -17.80 24.79 -12.02
C GLU A 239 -16.95 24.04 -13.06
N ILE A 240 -17.35 22.80 -13.37
CA ILE A 240 -16.78 22.01 -14.48
C ILE A 240 -17.93 21.64 -15.41
N GLY A 241 -17.82 22.02 -16.70
CA GLY A 241 -18.88 21.76 -17.68
C GLY A 241 -20.24 22.37 -17.32
N GLY A 242 -20.25 23.48 -16.56
CA GLY A 242 -21.46 24.11 -16.03
C GLY A 242 -22.13 23.36 -14.88
N VAL A 243 -21.42 22.39 -14.26
CA VAL A 243 -21.85 21.71 -13.04
C VAL A 243 -21.04 22.26 -11.88
N LYS A 244 -21.73 22.74 -10.84
CA LYS A 244 -21.09 23.21 -9.61
C LYS A 244 -20.31 22.10 -8.92
N VAL A 245 -19.09 22.39 -8.52
CA VAL A 245 -18.23 21.47 -7.76
C VAL A 245 -18.39 21.78 -6.27
N ASP A 246 -18.64 20.75 -5.46
CA ASP A 246 -18.71 20.82 -3.99
C ASP A 246 -17.53 20.03 -3.40
N ILE A 247 -16.50 20.76 -2.95
CA ILE A 247 -15.24 20.16 -2.47
C ILE A 247 -15.30 20.04 -0.94
N ASN A 248 -15.32 18.80 -0.44
CA ASN A 248 -15.42 18.50 0.99
C ASN A 248 -14.03 18.15 1.54
N PRO A 249 -13.33 19.10 2.19
CA PRO A 249 -12.02 18.86 2.78
C PRO A 249 -12.15 18.04 4.07
N ILE A 250 -11.30 17.03 4.22
CA ILE A 250 -11.23 16.14 5.38
C ILE A 250 -9.80 16.00 5.86
N THR A 251 -9.66 15.79 7.17
CA THR A 251 -8.39 15.50 7.84
C THR A 251 -8.51 14.22 8.65
N GLU A 252 -7.43 13.44 8.69
CA GLU A 252 -7.33 12.18 9.45
C GLU A 252 -7.74 12.38 10.93
N GLY A 253 -7.30 13.48 11.54
CA GLY A 253 -7.55 13.75 12.95
C GLY A 253 -8.98 14.12 13.34
N LYS A 254 -9.86 14.41 12.36
CA LYS A 254 -11.24 14.86 12.63
C LYS A 254 -12.29 14.03 11.91
N THR A 255 -12.16 13.88 10.60
CA THR A 255 -13.17 13.20 9.75
C THR A 255 -12.74 11.80 9.33
N GLY A 256 -11.46 11.46 9.54
CA GLY A 256 -10.84 10.20 9.14
C GLY A 256 -10.09 10.33 7.83
N CYS A 257 -9.31 9.31 7.49
CA CYS A 257 -8.55 9.28 6.23
C CYS A 257 -9.48 9.00 5.03
N LEU A 258 -9.00 9.27 3.82
CA LEU A 258 -9.78 9.07 2.60
C LEU A 258 -10.30 7.63 2.47
N SER A 259 -9.49 6.63 2.84
CA SER A 259 -9.88 5.22 2.79
C SER A 259 -11.10 4.88 3.65
N GLU A 260 -11.14 5.39 4.88
CA GLU A 260 -12.27 5.18 5.78
C GLU A 260 -13.51 5.92 5.26
N HIS A 261 -13.31 7.14 4.79
CA HIS A 261 -14.37 8.00 4.31
C HIS A 261 -15.04 7.44 3.05
N VAL A 262 -14.27 7.00 2.05
CA VAL A 262 -14.84 6.36 0.84
C VAL A 262 -15.59 5.07 1.17
N GLY A 263 -15.15 4.32 2.19
CA GLY A 263 -15.86 3.14 2.67
C GLY A 263 -17.24 3.46 3.26
N LEU A 264 -17.39 4.59 3.94
CA LEU A 264 -18.68 5.08 4.44
C LEU A 264 -19.58 5.58 3.30
N ILE A 265 -18.99 6.31 2.35
CA ILE A 265 -19.70 6.79 1.15
C ILE A 265 -20.27 5.61 0.36
N GLU A 266 -19.48 4.55 0.13
CA GLU A 266 -19.93 3.39 -0.63
C GLU A 266 -21.18 2.75 0.00
N LYS A 267 -21.16 2.51 1.32
CA LYS A 267 -22.31 1.96 2.05
C LYS A 267 -23.56 2.84 1.90
N TYR A 268 -23.39 4.16 1.99
CA TYR A 268 -24.48 5.11 1.82
C TYR A 268 -25.06 5.07 0.39
N LEU A 269 -24.20 5.07 -0.64
CA LEU A 269 -24.62 5.05 -2.03
C LEU A 269 -25.31 3.73 -2.42
N GLU A 270 -24.84 2.60 -1.91
CA GLU A 270 -25.49 1.30 -2.08
C GLU A 270 -26.91 1.29 -1.49
N ALA A 271 -27.08 1.76 -0.26
CA ALA A 271 -28.39 1.87 0.38
C ALA A 271 -29.34 2.77 -0.44
N LYS A 272 -28.84 3.92 -0.92
CA LYS A 272 -29.62 4.86 -1.74
C LYS A 272 -30.03 4.27 -3.09
N LYS A 273 -29.16 3.47 -3.72
CA LYS A 273 -29.45 2.75 -4.97
C LYS A 273 -30.53 1.67 -4.77
N GLN A 274 -30.46 0.93 -3.66
CA GLN A 274 -31.49 -0.06 -3.31
C GLN A 274 -32.85 0.59 -3.07
N GLU A 275 -32.90 1.67 -2.28
CA GLU A 275 -34.15 2.42 -2.06
C GLU A 275 -34.78 2.91 -3.37
N THR A 276 -33.96 3.46 -4.27
CA THR A 276 -34.42 3.98 -5.56
C THR A 276 -35.02 2.86 -6.41
N THR A 277 -34.37 1.70 -6.42
CA THR A 277 -34.84 0.50 -7.12
C THR A 277 -36.19 0.01 -6.58
N ILE A 278 -36.34 -0.07 -5.24
CA ILE A 278 -37.59 -0.47 -4.58
C ILE A 278 -38.72 0.52 -4.91
N LYS A 279 -38.45 1.83 -4.85
CA LYS A 279 -39.43 2.87 -5.19
C LYS A 279 -39.89 2.73 -6.64
N GLN A 280 -38.98 2.53 -7.60
CA GLN A 280 -39.34 2.35 -9.01
C GLN A 280 -40.20 1.09 -9.25
N LEU A 281 -39.86 -0.04 -8.65
CA LEU A 281 -40.66 -1.28 -8.75
C LEU A 281 -42.09 -1.06 -8.23
N SER A 282 -42.23 -0.39 -7.08
CA SER A 282 -43.55 -0.10 -6.50
C SER A 282 -44.42 0.80 -7.39
N VAL A 283 -43.82 1.74 -8.11
CA VAL A 283 -44.51 2.62 -9.06
C VAL A 283 -44.95 1.82 -10.28
N ILE A 284 -44.10 0.95 -10.81
CA ILE A 284 -44.43 0.07 -11.94
C ILE A 284 -45.61 -0.86 -11.59
N GLU A 285 -45.62 -1.42 -10.38
CA GLU A 285 -46.71 -2.26 -9.89
C GLU A 285 -48.04 -1.48 -9.79
N LYS A 286 -48.00 -0.26 -9.23
CA LYS A 286 -49.16 0.63 -9.18
C LYS A 286 -49.69 0.94 -10.58
N ILE A 287 -48.82 1.28 -11.53
CA ILE A 287 -49.21 1.54 -12.93
C ILE A 287 -49.84 0.30 -13.58
N LYS A 288 -49.28 -0.90 -13.37
CA LYS A 288 -49.84 -2.16 -13.87
C LYS A 288 -51.24 -2.41 -13.31
N HIS A 289 -51.43 -2.21 -12.00
CA HIS A 289 -52.72 -2.40 -11.34
C HIS A 289 -53.79 -1.40 -11.83
N THR A 290 -53.43 -0.13 -12.02
CA THR A 290 -54.32 0.90 -12.58
C THR A 290 -54.69 0.61 -14.04
N LYS A 291 -53.74 0.14 -14.85
CA LYS A 291 -54.03 -0.24 -16.25
C LYS A 291 -54.99 -1.43 -16.33
N GLN A 292 -54.80 -2.46 -15.49
CA GLN A 292 -55.69 -3.64 -15.44
C GLN A 292 -57.11 -3.28 -14.97
N THR A 293 -57.24 -2.44 -13.95
CA THR A 293 -58.55 -1.98 -13.46
C THR A 293 -59.27 -1.10 -14.49
N SER A 294 -58.55 -0.23 -15.21
CA SER A 294 -59.14 0.60 -16.29
C SER A 294 -59.59 -0.23 -17.50
N TYR A 295 -58.83 -1.26 -17.90
CA TYR A 295 -59.22 -2.19 -18.97
C TYR A 295 -60.45 -3.02 -18.58
N GLY A 296 -60.51 -3.49 -17.33
CA GLY A 296 -61.67 -4.20 -16.78
C GLY A 296 -62.92 -3.32 -16.65
N ALA A 297 -62.77 -2.00 -16.45
CA ALA A 297 -63.88 -1.06 -16.44
C ALA A 297 -64.41 -0.76 -17.87
N LYS A 298 -63.51 -0.53 -18.84
CA LYS A 298 -63.89 -0.33 -20.25
C LYS A 298 -64.60 -1.54 -20.85
N LYS A 299 -64.12 -2.76 -20.57
CA LYS A 299 -64.75 -4.00 -21.05
C LYS A 299 -66.15 -4.20 -20.47
N ARG A 300 -66.37 -3.85 -19.19
CA ARG A 300 -67.71 -3.90 -18.56
C ARG A 300 -68.68 -2.86 -19.11
N ASN A 301 -68.21 -1.65 -19.45
CA ASN A 301 -69.05 -0.63 -20.07
C ASN A 301 -69.43 -0.98 -21.52
N LEU A 302 -68.53 -1.60 -22.29
CA LEU A 302 -68.80 -2.05 -23.66
C LEU A 302 -69.83 -3.20 -23.72
N ILE A 303 -69.83 -4.08 -22.71
CA ILE A 303 -70.82 -5.16 -22.59
C ILE A 303 -72.19 -4.61 -22.19
N LYS A 304 -72.24 -3.54 -21.37
CA LYS A 304 -73.51 -2.89 -20.98
C LYS A 304 -74.14 -2.12 -22.13
N SER A 305 -73.36 -1.42 -22.96
CA SER A 305 -73.87 -0.70 -24.13
C SER A 305 -74.44 -1.65 -25.19
N ASN A 306 -73.80 -2.79 -25.43
CA ASN A 306 -74.29 -3.78 -26.42
C ASN A 306 -75.56 -4.53 -25.98
N ASN A 307 -75.90 -4.52 -24.68
CA ASN A 307 -77.13 -5.12 -24.16
C ASN A 307 -78.32 -4.14 -24.11
N GLN A 308 -78.13 -2.86 -24.43
CA GLN A 308 -79.20 -1.86 -24.51
C GLN A 308 -79.69 -1.61 -25.95
N GLU A 309 -79.01 -2.16 -26.97
CA GLU A 309 -79.39 -2.05 -28.39
C GLU A 309 -80.04 -3.33 -28.96
N ARG A 310 -80.50 -4.26 -28.10
CA ARG A 310 -81.26 -5.45 -28.50
C ARG A 310 -82.68 -5.44 -27.98
#